data_AF-A0A3A8FM66-F1
#
_entry.id   AF-A0A3A8FM66-F1
#
_cell.length_a   1.000
_cell.length_b   1.000
_cell.length_c   1.000
_cell.angle_alpha   90.00
_cell.angle_beta   90.00
_cell.angle_gamma   90.00
#
_symmetry.space_group_name_H-M   'P 1'
#
loop_
_entity.id
_entity.type
_entity.pdbx_description
1 polymer ?
#
loop_
_entity_poly.entity_id
_entity_poly.type
_entity_poly.pdbx_seq_one_letter_code
_entity_poly.pdbx_strand_id
1 'polypeptide(L)'
;MFGVLFGKKGLKNPNELSKFIDEAYQGLDNRIHNQQQFYTFIMEDADGASQGNEIAKHHVESLGLFNVEYDGALHNDSIMDNDDSALEYLNNVISPSLIKDLGLETAIIIRCDIVKKYIKDNQKTLDEARLRHARYMLNTAEDRHIRLRKTDEWIEVINYLLSYGGKKPVARDLSNVIPRNNWTEHGGYYDLYQDISEYMADNEEIPHDIMTPLNYALRFSYAGLYAQGLCTKEVFDSFKNPFDTRIIMVGNMLSREEQIKFQEDSLTQAVKWINALYDNKVERHTTSLIVQAAQNDLCLKLAVIDAAKTSFVPGFLALLQIG
;
A
#
# COMPACT_ATOMS: atom_id res chain seq x y z
N MET A 1 -10.34 24.51 -35.95
CA MET A 1 -9.71 24.66 -37.28
C MET A 1 -8.28 25.14 -37.09
N PHE A 2 -7.34 24.22 -36.82
CA PHE A 2 -5.90 24.50 -36.77
C PHE A 2 -5.22 23.53 -37.74
N GLY A 3 -4.97 24.00 -38.96
CA GLY A 3 -4.17 23.28 -39.94
C GLY A 3 -2.70 23.55 -39.67
N VAL A 4 -1.97 22.54 -39.21
CA VAL A 4 -0.51 22.63 -39.09
C VAL A 4 0.11 22.17 -40.41
N LEU A 5 0.57 23.16 -41.18
CA LEU A 5 1.42 23.00 -42.35
C LEU A 5 2.82 22.54 -41.89
N PHE A 6 3.12 21.26 -42.02
CA PHE A 6 4.50 20.76 -41.86
C PHE A 6 5.37 21.23 -43.03
N GLY A 7 6.27 22.17 -42.77
CA GLY A 7 7.29 22.58 -43.71
C GLY A 7 8.32 21.47 -43.92
N LYS A 8 8.37 20.91 -45.13
CA LYS A 8 9.41 20.15 -45.88
C LYS A 8 10.60 19.40 -45.21
N LYS A 9 10.83 19.38 -43.90
CA LYS A 9 11.90 18.61 -43.25
C LYS A 9 11.44 17.39 -42.43
N GLY A 10 10.12 17.23 -42.21
CA GLY A 10 9.52 16.05 -41.58
C GLY A 10 10.01 15.79 -40.14
N LEU A 11 9.44 14.81 -39.46
CA LEU A 11 9.79 14.50 -38.06
C LEU A 11 11.21 13.92 -37.88
N LYS A 12 11.95 13.67 -38.98
CA LYS A 12 13.36 13.27 -38.94
C LYS A 12 14.30 14.41 -38.50
N ASN A 13 13.85 15.65 -38.55
CA ASN A 13 14.60 16.78 -38.01
C ASN A 13 14.41 16.87 -36.48
N PRO A 14 15.49 16.90 -35.67
CA PRO A 14 15.37 16.93 -34.21
C PRO A 14 14.58 18.11 -33.65
N ASN A 15 14.68 19.29 -34.26
CA ASN A 15 13.95 20.48 -33.80
C ASN A 15 12.45 20.37 -34.10
N GLU A 16 12.10 19.86 -35.29
CA GLU A 16 10.70 19.61 -35.65
C GLU A 16 10.10 18.50 -34.78
N LEU A 17 10.88 17.45 -34.49
CA LEU A 17 10.45 16.38 -33.59
C LEU A 17 10.22 16.88 -32.17
N SER A 18 11.14 17.68 -31.62
CA SER A 18 10.97 18.28 -30.30
C SER A 18 9.69 19.11 -30.24
N LYS A 19 9.48 19.97 -31.25
CA LYS A 19 8.27 20.79 -31.32
C LYS A 19 7.00 19.95 -31.43
N PHE A 20 7.03 18.88 -32.22
CA PHE A 20 5.91 17.95 -32.34
C PHE A 20 5.60 17.25 -31.01
N ILE A 21 6.63 16.80 -30.28
CA ILE A 21 6.47 16.19 -28.96
C ILE A 21 5.83 17.18 -27.98
N ASP A 22 6.26 18.44 -27.98
CA ASP A 22 5.67 19.49 -27.15
C ASP A 22 4.20 19.75 -27.53
N GLU A 23 3.89 19.81 -28.82
CA GLU A 23 2.51 19.96 -29.32
C GLU A 23 1.63 18.76 -28.94
N ALA A 24 2.15 17.53 -29.03
CA ALA A 24 1.46 16.32 -28.61
C ALA A 24 1.19 16.32 -27.10
N TYR A 25 2.17 16.74 -26.29
CA TYR A 25 2.01 16.89 -24.85
C TYR A 25 0.90 17.91 -24.52
N GLN A 26 0.93 19.09 -25.15
CA GLN A 26 -0.11 20.10 -24.95
C GLN A 26 -1.48 19.62 -25.45
N GLY A 27 -1.50 18.83 -26.53
CA GLY A 27 -2.72 18.21 -27.05
C GLY A 27 -3.36 17.23 -26.07
N LEU A 28 -2.55 16.46 -25.34
CA LEU A 28 -3.02 15.62 -24.23
C LEU A 28 -3.59 16.46 -23.09
N ASP A 29 -2.84 17.46 -22.64
CA ASP A 29 -3.21 18.29 -21.49
C ASP A 29 -4.56 19.00 -21.71
N ASN A 30 -4.80 19.49 -22.92
CA ASN A 30 -6.04 20.16 -23.27
C ASN A 30 -7.26 19.23 -23.34
N ARG A 31 -7.08 17.91 -23.33
CA ARG A 31 -8.17 16.90 -23.44
C ARG A 31 -8.46 16.18 -22.13
N ILE A 32 -7.59 16.35 -21.13
CA ILE A 32 -7.75 15.75 -19.80
C ILE A 32 -8.21 16.84 -18.85
N HIS A 33 -9.52 16.92 -18.62
CA HIS A 33 -10.14 18.04 -17.90
C HIS A 33 -10.29 17.80 -16.39
N ASN A 34 -10.20 16.56 -15.94
CA ASN A 34 -10.29 16.24 -14.52
C ASN A 34 -9.56 14.94 -14.15
N GLN A 35 -9.44 14.71 -12.85
CA GLN A 35 -8.68 13.59 -12.28
C GLN A 35 -9.24 12.21 -12.68
N GLN A 36 -10.55 12.08 -12.89
CA GLN A 36 -11.16 10.82 -13.34
C GLN A 36 -10.78 10.53 -14.79
N GLN A 37 -10.86 11.53 -15.67
CA GLN A 37 -10.43 11.38 -17.07
C GLN A 37 -8.95 11.03 -17.15
N PHE A 38 -8.13 11.64 -16.29
CA PHE A 38 -6.71 11.35 -16.24
C PHE A 38 -6.45 9.88 -15.83
N TYR A 39 -7.10 9.41 -14.77
CA TYR A 39 -6.98 8.01 -14.34
C TYR A 39 -7.41 7.04 -15.45
N THR A 40 -8.60 7.25 -16.00
CA THR A 40 -9.16 6.41 -17.07
C THR A 40 -8.24 6.38 -18.30
N PHE A 41 -7.73 7.53 -18.74
CA PHE A 41 -6.76 7.61 -19.83
C PHE A 41 -5.50 6.77 -19.57
N ILE A 42 -4.90 6.88 -18.37
CA ILE A 42 -3.68 6.14 -18.05
C ILE A 42 -3.94 4.63 -17.95
N MET A 43 -5.05 4.20 -17.36
CA MET A 43 -5.35 2.78 -17.25
C MET A 43 -5.61 2.15 -18.62
N GLU A 44 -6.33 2.81 -19.51
CA GLU A 44 -6.58 2.29 -20.86
C GLU A 44 -5.36 2.31 -21.77
N ASP A 45 -4.54 3.37 -21.72
CA ASP A 45 -3.27 3.41 -22.45
C ASP A 45 -2.33 2.31 -21.95
N ALA A 46 -2.27 2.09 -20.63
CA ALA A 46 -1.49 1.01 -20.02
C ALA A 46 -1.99 -0.39 -20.41
N ASP A 47 -3.30 -0.61 -20.41
CA ASP A 47 -3.92 -1.87 -20.87
C ASP A 47 -3.56 -2.15 -22.34
N GLY A 48 -3.77 -1.16 -23.22
CA GLY A 48 -3.42 -1.28 -24.63
C GLY A 48 -1.93 -1.53 -24.87
N ALA A 49 -1.07 -0.81 -24.15
CA ALA A 49 0.37 -0.99 -24.23
C ALA A 49 0.82 -2.38 -23.70
N SER A 50 0.16 -2.92 -22.68
CA SER A 50 0.46 -4.25 -22.11
C SER A 50 0.19 -5.40 -23.09
N GLN A 51 -0.73 -5.18 -24.04
CA GLN A 51 -1.08 -6.11 -25.11
C GLN A 51 -0.25 -5.91 -26.39
N GLY A 52 0.60 -4.87 -26.40
CA GLY A 52 1.41 -4.46 -27.55
C GLY A 52 2.71 -5.25 -27.74
N ASN A 53 3.71 -4.60 -28.35
CA ASN A 53 5.04 -5.19 -28.52
C ASN A 53 5.88 -5.09 -27.23
N GLU A 54 7.06 -5.71 -27.22
CA GLU A 54 7.93 -5.75 -26.05
C GLU A 54 8.38 -4.36 -25.56
N ILE A 55 8.49 -3.37 -26.45
CA ILE A 55 8.80 -1.98 -26.07
C ILE A 55 7.65 -1.40 -25.24
N ALA A 56 6.40 -1.57 -25.70
CA ALA A 56 5.22 -1.07 -25.01
C ALA A 56 5.00 -1.79 -23.65
N LYS A 57 5.23 -3.10 -23.59
CA LYS A 57 5.15 -3.86 -22.33
C LYS A 57 6.18 -3.39 -21.30
N HIS A 58 7.44 -3.25 -21.70
CA HIS A 58 8.47 -2.71 -20.82
C HIS A 58 8.17 -1.28 -20.36
N HIS A 59 7.50 -0.49 -21.20
CA HIS A 59 7.03 0.83 -20.78
C HIS A 59 6.04 0.73 -19.63
N VAL A 60 5.01 -0.13 -19.73
CA VAL A 60 3.99 -0.36 -18.68
C VAL A 60 4.63 -0.81 -17.36
N GLU A 61 5.57 -1.76 -17.41
CA GLU A 61 6.33 -2.22 -16.23
C GLU A 61 7.05 -1.05 -15.52
N SER A 62 7.43 -0.01 -16.26
CA SER A 62 8.13 1.15 -15.72
C SER A 62 7.21 2.22 -15.11
N LEU A 63 5.89 2.09 -15.22
CA LEU A 63 4.91 3.09 -14.76
C LEU A 63 4.57 2.99 -13.27
N GLY A 64 4.90 1.88 -12.60
CA GLY A 64 4.56 1.68 -11.18
C GLY A 64 3.06 1.50 -10.93
N LEU A 65 2.35 0.96 -11.93
CA LEU A 65 0.94 0.60 -11.84
C LEU A 65 0.79 -0.88 -11.45
N PHE A 66 -0.21 -1.19 -10.64
CA PHE A 66 -0.58 -2.56 -10.32
C PHE A 66 -1.46 -3.12 -11.44
N ASN A 67 -1.32 -4.40 -11.75
CA ASN A 67 -2.11 -5.06 -12.81
C ASN A 67 -3.63 -4.88 -12.58
N VAL A 68 -4.08 -4.96 -11.32
CA VAL A 68 -5.48 -4.73 -10.93
C VAL A 68 -6.05 -3.38 -11.39
N GLU A 69 -5.19 -2.37 -11.59
CA GLU A 69 -5.63 -1.03 -11.97
C GLU A 69 -5.96 -0.90 -13.46
N TYR A 70 -5.28 -1.66 -14.33
CA TYR A 70 -5.39 -1.49 -15.79
C TYR A 70 -5.87 -2.76 -16.53
N ASP A 71 -5.78 -3.94 -15.95
CA ASP A 71 -6.20 -5.20 -16.58
C ASP A 71 -7.67 -5.16 -17.02
N GLY A 72 -7.90 -5.17 -18.33
CA GLY A 72 -9.21 -5.08 -18.95
C GLY A 72 -9.84 -3.68 -18.92
N ALA A 73 -9.08 -2.62 -18.65
CA ALA A 73 -9.57 -1.25 -18.66
C ALA A 73 -10.18 -0.84 -20.00
N LEU A 74 -9.62 -1.30 -21.13
CA LEU A 74 -10.12 -1.03 -22.49
C LEU A 74 -11.46 -1.71 -22.81
N HIS A 75 -11.92 -2.64 -21.98
CA HIS A 75 -13.18 -3.36 -22.22
C HIS A 75 -14.39 -2.71 -21.54
N ASN A 76 -14.17 -1.65 -20.77
CA ASN A 76 -15.23 -0.90 -20.12
C ASN A 76 -15.70 0.23 -21.03
N ASP A 77 -17.01 0.51 -21.03
CA ASP A 77 -17.54 1.71 -21.70
C ASP A 77 -16.86 2.95 -21.11
N SER A 78 -16.16 3.70 -21.96
CA SER A 78 -15.31 4.79 -21.50
C SER A 78 -15.51 6.08 -22.27
N ILE A 79 -15.32 7.19 -21.56
CA ILE A 79 -15.21 8.52 -22.17
C ILE A 79 -13.98 8.67 -23.07
N MET A 80 -13.01 7.76 -22.96
CA MET A 80 -11.83 7.71 -23.80
C MET A 80 -12.13 7.13 -25.20
N ASP A 81 -13.29 6.51 -25.38
CA ASP A 81 -13.77 6.08 -26.70
C ASP A 81 -14.45 7.23 -27.48
N ASN A 82 -14.72 8.35 -26.83
CA ASN A 82 -15.35 9.51 -27.47
C ASN A 82 -14.42 10.19 -28.47
N ASP A 83 -15.03 10.82 -29.47
CA ASP A 83 -14.32 11.73 -30.38
C ASP A 83 -13.58 12.82 -29.58
N ASP A 84 -12.34 13.12 -29.98
CA ASP A 84 -11.47 14.12 -29.37
C ASP A 84 -10.98 13.79 -27.93
N SER A 85 -11.12 12.53 -27.49
CA SER A 85 -10.52 12.08 -26.23
C SER A 85 -8.99 12.09 -26.28
N ALA A 86 -8.33 12.03 -25.12
CA ALA A 86 -6.89 11.94 -25.03
C ALA A 86 -6.34 10.66 -25.68
N LEU A 87 -7.04 9.54 -25.53
CA LEU A 87 -6.64 8.25 -26.10
C LEU A 87 -6.86 8.22 -27.62
N GLU A 88 -7.99 8.75 -28.11
CA GLU A 88 -8.29 8.95 -29.53
C GLU A 88 -7.21 9.81 -30.19
N TYR A 89 -6.87 10.94 -29.57
CA TYR A 89 -5.84 11.85 -30.05
C TYR A 89 -4.48 11.16 -30.21
N LEU A 90 -4.06 10.37 -29.22
CA LEU A 90 -2.82 9.61 -29.33
C LEU A 90 -2.89 8.55 -30.44
N ASN A 91 -3.99 7.80 -30.51
CA ASN A 91 -4.15 6.67 -31.43
C ASN A 91 -4.29 7.10 -32.89
N ASN A 92 -5.02 8.17 -33.15
CA ASN A 92 -5.45 8.55 -34.49
C ASN A 92 -4.75 9.79 -35.04
N VAL A 93 -4.12 10.61 -34.18
CA VAL A 93 -3.37 11.81 -34.62
C VAL A 93 -1.88 11.63 -34.41
N ILE A 94 -1.45 11.33 -33.19
CA ILE A 94 -0.02 11.30 -32.84
C ILE A 94 0.68 10.06 -33.42
N SER A 95 0.16 8.87 -33.12
CA SER A 95 0.76 7.61 -33.58
C SER A 95 0.88 7.54 -35.11
N PRO A 96 -0.15 7.85 -35.92
CA PRO A 96 -0.04 7.78 -37.38
C PRO A 96 0.98 8.78 -37.94
N SER A 97 1.07 9.98 -37.35
CA SER A 97 2.04 11.01 -37.76
C SER A 97 3.48 10.54 -37.50
N LEU A 98 3.74 9.96 -36.33
CA LEU A 98 5.05 9.40 -35.98
C LEU A 98 5.40 8.20 -36.87
N ILE A 99 4.47 7.27 -37.07
CA ILE A 99 4.70 6.05 -37.88
C ILE A 99 5.04 6.42 -39.33
N LYS A 100 4.33 7.39 -39.90
CA LYS A 100 4.53 7.84 -41.28
C LYS A 100 5.95 8.35 -41.54
N ASP A 101 6.51 9.11 -40.60
CA ASP A 101 7.80 9.79 -40.82
C ASP A 101 9.00 9.03 -40.21
N LEU A 102 8.79 8.26 -39.14
CA LEU A 102 9.84 7.64 -38.33
C LEU A 102 9.78 6.11 -38.29
N GLY A 103 8.67 5.50 -38.71
CA GLY A 103 8.44 4.07 -38.61
C GLY A 103 7.88 3.63 -37.24
N LEU A 104 7.41 2.38 -37.19
CA LEU A 104 6.61 1.86 -36.06
C LEU A 104 7.36 1.85 -34.72
N GLU A 105 8.57 1.28 -34.68
CA GLU A 105 9.32 1.16 -33.42
C GLU A 105 9.64 2.53 -32.80
N THR A 106 10.15 3.47 -33.60
CA THR A 106 10.46 4.82 -33.13
C THR A 106 9.20 5.57 -32.70
N ALA A 107 8.07 5.36 -33.39
CA ALA A 107 6.80 5.96 -33.00
C ALA A 107 6.32 5.44 -31.63
N ILE A 108 6.46 4.15 -31.36
CA ILE A 108 6.08 3.56 -30.07
C ILE A 108 6.94 4.14 -28.95
N ILE A 109 8.27 4.20 -29.14
CA ILE A 109 9.19 4.78 -28.14
C ILE A 109 8.79 6.22 -27.80
N ILE A 110 8.58 7.06 -28.83
CA ILE A 110 8.24 8.48 -28.62
C ILE A 110 6.87 8.63 -27.94
N ARG A 111 5.87 7.82 -28.31
CA ARG A 111 4.57 7.83 -27.64
C ARG A 111 4.71 7.49 -26.16
N CYS A 112 5.41 6.39 -25.85
CA CYS A 112 5.69 5.98 -24.48
C CYS A 112 6.41 7.07 -23.70
N ASP A 113 7.38 7.76 -24.30
CA ASP A 113 8.09 8.88 -23.66
C ASP A 113 7.18 10.09 -23.38
N ILE A 114 6.26 10.41 -24.29
CA ILE A 114 5.25 11.47 -24.09
C ILE A 114 4.37 11.12 -22.89
N VAL A 115 3.81 9.90 -22.84
CA VAL A 115 2.94 9.46 -21.74
C VAL A 115 3.71 9.40 -20.42
N LYS A 116 4.93 8.87 -20.43
CA LYS A 116 5.81 8.83 -19.25
C LYS A 116 6.07 10.22 -18.68
N LYS A 117 6.35 11.18 -19.57
CA LYS A 117 6.55 12.58 -19.19
C LYS A 117 5.26 13.16 -18.60
N TYR A 118 4.12 12.92 -19.23
CA TYR A 118 2.82 13.41 -18.76
C TYR A 118 2.46 12.86 -17.38
N ILE A 119 2.68 11.57 -17.13
CA ILE A 119 2.52 10.95 -15.80
C ILE A 119 3.44 11.61 -14.79
N LYS A 120 4.74 11.75 -15.10
CA LYS A 120 5.73 12.32 -14.18
C LYS A 120 5.38 13.75 -13.78
N ASP A 121 4.96 14.58 -14.73
CA ASP A 121 4.61 15.98 -14.49
C ASP A 121 3.31 16.11 -13.66
N ASN A 122 2.46 15.07 -13.67
CA ASN A 122 1.15 15.03 -13.00
C ASN A 122 1.02 13.94 -11.91
N GLN A 123 2.13 13.40 -11.40
CA GLN A 123 2.14 12.20 -10.56
C GLN A 123 1.22 12.31 -9.35
N LYS A 124 1.23 13.46 -8.65
CA LYS A 124 0.39 13.68 -7.46
C LYS A 124 -1.10 13.57 -7.81
N THR A 125 -1.52 14.17 -8.92
CA THR A 125 -2.91 14.14 -9.40
C THR A 125 -3.32 12.72 -9.76
N LEU A 126 -2.43 11.95 -10.40
CA LEU A 126 -2.66 10.54 -10.72
C LEU A 126 -2.81 9.71 -9.44
N ASP A 127 -1.89 9.84 -8.49
CA ASP A 127 -1.90 9.07 -7.24
C ASP A 127 -3.16 9.35 -6.40
N GLU A 128 -3.63 10.60 -6.34
CA GLU A 128 -4.91 10.95 -5.72
C GLU A 128 -6.10 10.26 -6.41
N ALA A 129 -6.08 10.17 -7.74
CA ALA A 129 -7.13 9.51 -8.51
C ALA A 129 -7.10 8.00 -8.34
N ARG A 130 -5.91 7.38 -8.38
CA ARG A 130 -5.69 5.95 -8.10
C ARG A 130 -6.21 5.58 -6.71
N LEU A 131 -5.92 6.40 -5.70
CA LEU A 131 -6.35 6.13 -4.32
C LEU A 131 -7.87 6.17 -4.20
N ARG A 132 -8.52 7.18 -4.79
CA ARG A 132 -9.98 7.26 -4.80
C ARG A 132 -10.62 6.10 -5.55
N HIS A 133 -10.05 5.70 -6.69
CA HIS A 133 -10.56 4.57 -7.45
C HIS A 133 -10.42 3.26 -6.68
N ALA A 134 -9.26 2.99 -6.08
CA ALA A 134 -9.06 1.81 -5.26
C ALA A 134 -10.05 1.74 -4.08
N ARG A 135 -10.30 2.87 -3.39
CA ARG A 135 -11.34 2.97 -2.35
C ARG A 135 -12.75 2.71 -2.89
N TYR A 136 -13.08 3.27 -4.05
CA TYR A 136 -14.36 3.02 -4.72
C TYR A 136 -14.55 1.53 -5.03
N MET A 137 -13.51 0.86 -5.54
CA MET A 137 -13.54 -0.56 -5.86
C MET A 137 -13.72 -1.45 -4.63
N LEU A 138 -13.17 -1.05 -3.47
CA LEU A 138 -13.44 -1.74 -2.20
C LEU A 138 -14.88 -1.52 -1.70
N ASN A 139 -15.44 -0.33 -1.91
CA ASN A 139 -16.74 0.07 -1.35
C ASN A 139 -17.96 -0.28 -2.22
N THR A 140 -17.80 -0.41 -3.54
CA THR A 140 -18.91 -0.62 -4.50
C THR A 140 -18.97 -2.01 -5.12
N ALA A 141 -18.11 -2.94 -4.68
CA ALA A 141 -18.20 -4.35 -5.04
C ALA A 141 -19.43 -5.01 -4.38
N GLU A 142 -20.62 -4.72 -4.91
CA GLU A 142 -21.92 -5.23 -4.45
C GLU A 142 -22.09 -6.75 -4.68
N ASP A 143 -21.21 -7.42 -5.42
CA ASP A 143 -21.29 -8.86 -5.66
C ASP A 143 -20.33 -9.67 -4.79
N ARG A 144 -20.90 -10.43 -3.83
CA ARG A 144 -20.18 -11.26 -2.85
C ARG A 144 -19.31 -12.37 -3.46
N HIS A 145 -19.39 -12.62 -4.77
CA HIS A 145 -18.56 -13.62 -5.47
C HIS A 145 -17.30 -13.02 -6.13
N ILE A 146 -17.27 -11.71 -6.38
CA ILE A 146 -16.09 -11.00 -6.91
C ILE A 146 -15.19 -10.51 -5.77
N ARG A 147 -15.75 -10.28 -4.57
CA ARG A 147 -15.05 -9.94 -3.31
C ARG A 147 -13.79 -10.77 -3.01
N LEU A 148 -13.72 -12.03 -3.45
CA LEU A 148 -12.62 -12.92 -3.07
C LEU A 148 -11.44 -12.91 -4.05
N ARG A 149 -11.56 -12.30 -5.24
CA ARG A 149 -10.52 -12.48 -6.27
C ARG A 149 -9.48 -11.36 -6.36
N LYS A 150 -9.80 -10.11 -6.01
CA LYS A 150 -8.85 -8.98 -6.13
C LYS A 150 -8.87 -7.96 -4.97
N THR A 151 -9.54 -8.25 -3.85
CA THR A 151 -9.55 -7.33 -2.68
C THR A 151 -8.15 -7.10 -2.12
N ASP A 152 -7.35 -8.16 -2.00
CA ASP A 152 -5.96 -8.04 -1.53
C ASP A 152 -5.13 -7.14 -2.47
N GLU A 153 -5.33 -7.26 -3.79
CA GLU A 153 -4.66 -6.43 -4.80
C GLU A 153 -5.05 -4.94 -4.69
N TRP A 154 -6.33 -4.62 -4.46
CA TRP A 154 -6.76 -3.22 -4.26
C TRP A 154 -6.27 -2.64 -2.94
N ILE A 155 -6.23 -3.46 -1.88
CA ILE A 155 -5.62 -3.08 -0.60
C ILE A 155 -4.12 -2.79 -0.80
N GLU A 156 -3.42 -3.53 -1.66
CA GLU A 156 -2.03 -3.22 -2.02
C GLU A 156 -1.89 -1.86 -2.70
N VAL A 157 -2.78 -1.52 -3.64
CA VAL A 157 -2.78 -0.19 -4.29
C VAL A 157 -2.96 0.93 -3.25
N ILE A 158 -3.95 0.81 -2.35
CA ILE A 158 -4.20 1.82 -1.30
C ILE A 158 -2.98 1.95 -0.40
N ASN A 159 -2.45 0.82 0.08
CA ASN A 159 -1.30 0.82 0.96
C ASN A 159 -0.05 1.40 0.30
N TYR A 160 0.16 1.11 -0.99
CA TYR A 160 1.18 1.75 -1.80
C TYR A 160 1.00 3.27 -1.77
N LEU A 161 -0.16 3.78 -2.16
CA LEU A 161 -0.39 5.23 -2.29
C LEU A 161 -0.37 5.97 -0.94
N LEU A 162 -0.92 5.38 0.13
CA LEU A 162 -0.90 5.95 1.47
C LEU A 162 0.50 6.02 2.07
N SER A 163 1.33 5.04 1.75
CA SER A 163 2.72 5.00 2.18
C SER A 163 3.63 5.82 1.27
N TYR A 164 3.17 6.12 0.06
CA TYR A 164 4.00 6.50 -1.07
C TYR A 164 3.26 7.47 -2.00
N GLY A 165 3.30 8.76 -1.69
CA GLY A 165 3.37 9.78 -2.76
C GLY A 165 4.75 9.80 -3.41
N GLY A 166 5.36 8.64 -3.69
CA GLY A 166 6.73 8.56 -4.23
C GLY A 166 7.87 8.33 -3.22
N LYS A 167 7.62 8.09 -1.91
CA LYS A 167 8.67 8.06 -0.87
C LYS A 167 8.63 6.81 0.01
N LYS A 168 9.81 6.19 0.23
CA LYS A 168 9.98 5.00 1.08
C LYS A 168 9.35 5.25 2.46
N PRO A 169 8.59 4.29 3.02
CA PRO A 169 8.00 4.46 4.34
C PRO A 169 9.11 4.70 5.38
N VAL A 170 8.87 5.64 6.28
CA VAL A 170 9.78 5.98 7.39
C VAL A 170 8.99 5.84 8.67
N ALA A 171 9.42 4.97 9.57
CA ALA A 171 8.70 4.65 10.81
C ALA A 171 8.29 5.91 11.57
N ARG A 172 6.98 6.06 11.82
CA ARG A 172 6.42 7.23 12.50
C ARG A 172 6.45 7.04 14.02
N ASP A 173 6.68 8.13 14.73
CA ASP A 173 6.54 8.16 16.19
C ASP A 173 5.06 8.09 16.59
N LEU A 174 4.65 6.97 17.18
CA LEU A 174 3.26 6.72 17.56
C LEU A 174 2.78 7.61 18.71
N SER A 175 3.69 8.22 19.49
CA SER A 175 3.33 9.09 20.63
C SER A 175 2.54 10.34 20.22
N ASN A 176 2.65 10.74 18.95
CA ASN A 176 1.91 11.87 18.38
C ASN A 176 0.69 11.45 17.56
N VAL A 177 0.43 10.14 17.45
CA VAL A 177 -0.61 9.57 16.59
C VAL A 177 -1.69 8.91 17.42
N ILE A 178 -1.29 8.13 18.43
CA ILE A 178 -2.19 7.33 19.26
C ILE A 178 -1.99 7.75 20.72
N PRO A 179 -2.90 8.56 21.29
CA PRO A 179 -2.87 8.87 22.71
C PRO A 179 -3.23 7.62 23.51
N ARG A 180 -2.79 7.58 24.77
CA ARG A 180 -3.31 6.60 25.72
C ARG A 180 -4.66 7.08 26.22
N ASN A 181 -5.70 6.28 26.01
CA ASN A 181 -7.06 6.57 26.49
C ASN A 181 -7.49 5.59 27.60
N ASN A 182 -6.79 4.46 27.71
CA ASN A 182 -7.14 3.39 28.64
C ASN A 182 -6.23 3.35 29.87
N TRP A 183 -6.85 3.20 31.05
CA TRP A 183 -6.21 3.00 32.36
C TRP A 183 -7.00 1.98 33.18
N THR A 184 -6.88 0.72 32.82
CA THR A 184 -7.63 -0.37 33.43
C THR A 184 -6.84 -1.04 34.56
N GLU A 185 -7.55 -1.81 35.39
CA GLU A 185 -6.93 -2.63 36.43
C GLU A 185 -6.12 -3.81 35.88
N HIS A 186 -6.27 -4.12 34.58
CA HIS A 186 -5.57 -5.21 33.89
C HIS A 186 -4.13 -4.83 33.47
N GLY A 187 -3.77 -3.55 33.62
CA GLY A 187 -2.40 -3.05 33.49
C GLY A 187 -1.99 -2.70 32.05
N GLY A 188 -0.73 -2.27 31.90
CA GLY A 188 -0.25 -1.60 30.69
C GLY A 188 -0.34 -2.41 29.39
N TYR A 189 -0.25 -3.74 29.44
CA TYR A 189 -0.42 -4.58 28.24
C TYR A 189 -1.86 -4.56 27.72
N TYR A 190 -2.84 -4.58 28.62
CA TYR A 190 -4.25 -4.55 28.26
C TYR A 190 -4.67 -3.16 27.78
N ASP A 191 -4.21 -2.12 28.47
CA ASP A 191 -4.45 -0.73 28.05
C ASP A 191 -3.87 -0.48 26.65
N LEU A 192 -2.63 -0.91 26.41
CA LEU A 192 -1.98 -0.82 25.11
C LEU A 192 -2.77 -1.56 24.03
N TYR A 193 -3.20 -2.79 24.31
CA TYR A 193 -4.02 -3.58 23.38
C TYR A 193 -5.35 -2.88 23.03
N GLN A 194 -6.05 -2.33 24.02
CA GLN A 194 -7.31 -1.63 23.81
C GLN A 194 -7.11 -0.37 22.98
N ASP A 195 -6.15 0.49 23.33
CA ASP A 195 -5.87 1.73 22.60
C ASP A 195 -5.48 1.44 21.13
N ILE A 196 -4.73 0.36 20.87
CA ILE A 196 -4.43 -0.09 19.49
C ILE A 196 -5.70 -0.58 18.78
N SER A 197 -6.51 -1.39 19.45
CA SER A 197 -7.71 -1.98 18.85
C SER A 197 -8.76 -0.94 18.49
N GLU A 198 -8.97 0.04 19.37
CA GLU A 198 -9.82 1.21 19.12
C GLU A 198 -9.30 2.02 17.94
N TYR A 199 -8.00 2.34 17.92
CA TYR A 199 -7.40 3.04 16.79
C TYR A 199 -7.59 2.29 15.46
N MET A 200 -7.39 0.97 15.45
CA MET A 200 -7.58 0.16 14.25
C MET A 200 -9.04 0.03 13.84
N ALA A 201 -9.98 0.05 14.78
CA ALA A 201 -11.41 0.05 14.48
C ALA A 201 -11.87 1.39 13.88
N ASP A 202 -11.31 2.50 14.36
CA ASP A 202 -11.63 3.85 13.89
C ASP A 202 -10.91 4.23 12.59
N ASN A 203 -9.89 3.45 12.18
CA ASN A 203 -9.06 3.73 11.02
C ASN A 203 -8.95 2.49 10.12
N GLU A 204 -9.83 2.38 9.13
CA GLU A 204 -9.77 1.32 8.10
C GLU A 204 -8.50 1.41 7.23
N GLU A 205 -7.92 2.61 7.12
CA GLU A 205 -6.79 2.91 6.26
C GLU A 205 -5.58 3.43 7.05
N ILE A 206 -4.74 2.51 7.50
CA ILE A 206 -3.53 2.83 8.25
C ILE A 206 -2.31 2.71 7.33
N PRO A 207 -1.55 3.80 7.06
CA PRO A 207 -0.35 3.74 6.23
C PRO A 207 0.73 2.82 6.82
N HIS A 208 1.67 2.31 6.00
CA HIS A 208 2.70 1.37 6.48
C HIS A 208 3.63 1.98 7.55
N ASP A 209 3.87 3.29 7.50
CA ASP A 209 4.75 3.98 8.45
C ASP A 209 4.18 4.07 9.88
N ILE A 210 2.86 3.98 10.04
CA ILE A 210 2.16 3.87 11.33
C ILE A 210 1.92 2.40 11.67
N MET A 211 1.36 1.64 10.72
CA MET A 211 0.91 0.27 10.97
C MET A 211 2.06 -0.67 11.34
N THR A 212 3.25 -0.48 10.78
CA THR A 212 4.39 -1.37 11.07
C THR A 212 4.89 -1.19 12.51
N PRO A 213 5.17 0.03 13.00
CA PRO A 213 5.39 0.26 14.43
C PRO A 213 4.22 -0.23 15.31
N LEU A 214 2.99 0.04 14.89
CA LEU A 214 1.78 -0.34 15.64
C LEU A 214 1.72 -1.86 15.85
N ASN A 215 2.01 -2.61 14.79
CA ASN A 215 2.09 -4.06 14.80
C ASN A 215 3.16 -4.57 15.78
N TYR A 216 4.33 -3.94 15.88
CA TYR A 216 5.32 -4.32 16.89
C TYR A 216 4.80 -4.11 18.32
N ALA A 217 4.12 -2.99 18.58
CA ALA A 217 3.49 -2.73 19.88
C ALA A 217 2.35 -3.73 20.18
N LEU A 218 1.54 -4.06 19.17
CA LEU A 218 0.46 -5.03 19.29
C LEU A 218 0.98 -6.43 19.60
N ARG A 219 2.06 -6.87 18.93
CA ARG A 219 2.74 -8.14 19.24
C ARG A 219 3.20 -8.21 20.68
N PHE A 220 3.80 -7.12 21.16
CA PHE A 220 4.24 -7.00 22.54
C PHE A 220 3.05 -7.05 23.51
N SER A 221 1.95 -6.35 23.20
CA SER A 221 0.73 -6.37 24.01
C SER A 221 0.14 -7.78 24.14
N TYR A 222 -0.05 -8.51 23.04
CA TYR A 222 -0.54 -9.89 23.06
C TYR A 222 0.39 -10.82 23.82
N ALA A 223 1.70 -10.67 23.66
CA ALA A 223 2.67 -11.48 24.40
C ALA A 223 2.58 -11.25 25.92
N GLY A 224 2.41 -9.99 26.33
CA GLY A 224 2.19 -9.63 27.73
C GLY A 224 0.86 -10.13 28.28
N LEU A 225 -0.23 -9.98 27.52
CA LEU A 225 -1.55 -10.52 27.87
C LEU A 225 -1.49 -12.03 28.05
N TYR A 226 -0.82 -12.75 27.14
CA TYR A 226 -0.61 -14.18 27.24
C TYR A 226 0.21 -14.53 28.49
N ALA A 227 1.32 -13.83 28.72
CA ALA A 227 2.17 -14.03 29.89
C ALA A 227 1.41 -13.79 31.21
N GLN A 228 0.47 -12.83 31.25
CA GLN A 228 -0.40 -12.57 32.39
C GLN A 228 -1.58 -13.55 32.51
N GLY A 229 -1.83 -14.39 31.51
CA GLY A 229 -2.97 -15.30 31.47
C GLY A 229 -4.30 -14.64 31.11
N LEU A 230 -4.27 -13.44 30.53
CA LEU A 230 -5.45 -12.67 30.10
C LEU A 230 -5.93 -13.03 28.68
N CYS A 231 -5.12 -13.75 27.90
CA CYS A 231 -5.56 -14.33 26.63
C CYS A 231 -5.03 -15.75 26.46
N THR A 232 -5.66 -16.52 25.57
CA THR A 232 -5.25 -17.89 25.26
C THR A 232 -4.10 -17.91 24.26
N LYS A 233 -3.47 -19.08 24.12
CA LYS A 233 -2.40 -19.28 23.14
C LYS A 233 -2.91 -19.10 21.70
N GLU A 234 -4.13 -19.54 21.42
CA GLU A 234 -4.77 -19.37 20.11
C GLU A 234 -4.98 -17.88 19.78
N VAL A 235 -5.40 -17.08 20.77
CA VAL A 235 -5.56 -15.63 20.60
C VAL A 235 -4.20 -14.98 20.35
N PHE A 236 -3.17 -15.35 21.11
CA PHE A 236 -1.80 -14.89 20.85
C PHE A 236 -1.31 -15.30 19.45
N ASP A 237 -1.48 -16.54 19.02
CA ASP A 237 -0.96 -16.98 17.72
C ASP A 237 -1.74 -16.35 16.53
N SER A 238 -2.97 -15.90 16.74
CA SER A 238 -3.83 -15.31 15.71
C SER A 238 -3.25 -14.04 15.06
N PHE A 239 -2.46 -13.23 15.79
CA PHE A 239 -1.87 -12.01 15.22
C PHE A 239 -0.73 -12.30 14.24
N LYS A 240 -0.13 -13.50 14.28
CA LYS A 240 1.07 -13.82 13.49
C LYS A 240 0.83 -13.62 12.01
N ASN A 241 -0.30 -14.10 11.51
CA ASN A 241 -0.64 -14.01 10.08
C ASN A 241 -0.80 -12.55 9.63
N PRO A 242 -1.62 -11.68 10.27
CA PRO A 242 -1.67 -10.25 9.96
C PRO A 242 -0.31 -9.54 10.01
N PHE A 243 0.55 -9.89 10.97
CA PHE A 243 1.90 -9.33 11.07
C PHE A 243 2.77 -9.74 9.89
N ASP A 244 2.85 -11.04 9.60
CA ASP A 244 3.70 -11.60 8.54
C ASP A 244 3.25 -11.07 7.17
N THR A 245 1.94 -11.01 6.91
CA THR A 245 1.37 -10.37 5.71
C THR A 245 1.88 -8.94 5.57
N ARG A 246 1.83 -8.13 6.64
CA ARG A 246 2.28 -6.73 6.59
C ARG A 246 3.77 -6.60 6.30
N ILE A 247 4.60 -7.48 6.88
CA ILE A 247 6.06 -7.47 6.63
C ILE A 247 6.38 -7.89 5.21
N ILE A 248 5.66 -8.87 4.65
CA ILE A 248 5.78 -9.28 3.25
C ILE A 248 5.42 -8.11 2.33
N MET A 249 4.30 -7.43 2.58
CA MET A 249 3.88 -6.26 1.80
C MET A 249 4.95 -5.17 1.79
N VAL A 250 5.49 -4.82 2.96
CA VAL A 250 6.59 -3.84 3.06
C VAL A 250 7.86 -4.33 2.35
N GLY A 251 8.13 -5.64 2.39
CA GLY A 251 9.26 -6.27 1.69
C GLY A 251 9.18 -6.19 0.17
N ASN A 252 7.98 -6.13 -0.39
CA ASN A 252 7.79 -5.91 -1.82
C ASN A 252 8.07 -4.46 -2.25
N MET A 253 8.10 -3.51 -1.30
CA MET A 253 8.30 -2.08 -1.57
C MET A 253 9.76 -1.61 -1.36
N LEU A 254 10.56 -2.39 -0.67
CA LEU A 254 11.88 -2.00 -0.16
C LEU A 254 12.94 -3.01 -0.59
N SER A 255 14.18 -2.54 -0.78
CA SER A 255 15.30 -3.48 -0.83
C SER A 255 15.41 -4.24 0.50
N ARG A 256 16.06 -5.40 0.52
CA ARG A 256 16.25 -6.18 1.77
C ARG A 256 16.90 -5.35 2.88
N GLU A 257 17.91 -4.56 2.56
CA GLU A 257 18.60 -3.69 3.52
C GLU A 257 17.67 -2.60 4.06
N GLU A 258 16.86 -2.01 3.20
CA GLU A 258 15.88 -0.98 3.56
C GLU A 258 14.74 -1.56 4.39
N GLN A 259 14.28 -2.75 4.06
CA GLN A 259 13.25 -3.46 4.79
C GLN A 259 13.73 -3.79 6.21
N ILE A 260 14.99 -4.23 6.37
CA ILE A 260 15.60 -4.45 7.68
C ILE A 260 15.63 -3.14 8.46
N LYS A 261 16.18 -2.07 7.87
CA LYS A 261 16.27 -0.77 8.54
C LYS A 261 14.90 -0.24 8.96
N PHE A 262 13.90 -0.31 8.08
CA PHE A 262 12.56 0.16 8.38
C PHE A 262 11.89 -0.65 9.51
N GLN A 263 12.10 -1.97 9.56
CA GLN A 263 11.63 -2.82 10.65
C GLN A 263 12.32 -2.48 11.98
N GLU A 264 13.63 -2.27 11.96
CA GLU A 264 14.43 -1.87 13.12
C GLU A 264 13.98 -0.50 13.68
N ASP A 265 13.78 0.46 12.79
CA ASP A 265 13.27 1.79 13.13
C ASP A 265 11.83 1.70 13.65
N SER A 266 10.99 0.83 13.07
CA SER A 266 9.60 0.62 13.50
C SER A 266 9.50 0.06 14.91
N LEU A 267 10.33 -0.95 15.22
CA LEU A 267 10.42 -1.47 16.59
C LEU A 267 10.92 -0.39 17.56
N THR A 268 11.86 0.45 17.13
CA THR A 268 12.37 1.57 17.94
C THR A 268 11.26 2.58 18.26
N GLN A 269 10.43 2.95 17.28
CA GLN A 269 9.29 3.85 17.51
C GLN A 269 8.21 3.21 18.39
N ALA A 270 7.93 1.92 18.22
CA ALA A 270 7.01 1.19 19.08
C ALA A 270 7.45 1.20 20.54
N VAL A 271 8.72 0.87 20.82
CA VAL A 271 9.30 0.89 22.16
C VAL A 271 9.31 2.30 22.75
N LYS A 272 9.63 3.31 21.95
CA LYS A 272 9.58 4.72 22.37
C LYS A 272 8.18 5.10 22.86
N TRP A 273 7.16 4.76 22.09
CA TRP A 273 5.76 5.03 22.43
C TRP A 273 5.30 4.30 23.69
N ILE A 274 5.63 3.01 23.80
CA ILE A 274 5.34 2.21 25.00
C ILE A 274 5.95 2.85 26.24
N ASN A 275 7.22 3.27 26.16
CA ASN A 275 7.92 3.93 27.27
C ASN A 275 7.34 5.29 27.63
N ALA A 276 6.87 6.04 26.63
CA ALA A 276 6.31 7.36 26.85
C ALA A 276 4.97 7.29 27.60
N LEU A 277 4.11 6.31 27.28
CA LEU A 277 2.71 6.34 27.71
C LEU A 277 2.28 5.18 28.62
N TYR A 278 2.97 4.03 28.62
CA TYR A 278 2.50 2.82 29.32
C TYR A 278 3.48 2.32 30.38
N ASP A 279 4.74 2.02 30.01
CA ASP A 279 5.77 1.52 30.92
C ASP A 279 7.16 2.00 30.48
N ASN A 280 7.76 2.88 31.29
CA ASN A 280 9.02 3.56 31.02
C ASN A 280 10.29 2.70 31.20
N LYS A 281 10.14 1.39 31.42
CA LYS A 281 11.26 0.44 31.61
C LYS A 281 11.34 -0.61 30.52
N VAL A 282 10.57 -0.48 29.45
CA VAL A 282 10.55 -1.46 28.37
C VAL A 282 11.75 -1.23 27.47
N GLU A 283 12.75 -2.11 27.54
CA GLU A 283 13.85 -2.09 26.60
C GLU A 283 13.51 -2.85 25.31
N ARG A 284 14.21 -2.51 24.23
CA ARG A 284 14.03 -3.12 22.92
C ARG A 284 14.26 -4.64 22.92
N HIS A 285 15.20 -5.12 23.73
CA HIS A 285 15.47 -6.55 23.85
C HIS A 285 14.36 -7.24 24.66
N THR A 286 13.78 -6.56 25.65
CA THR A 286 12.68 -7.05 26.48
C THR A 286 11.43 -7.35 25.65
N THR A 287 11.09 -6.49 24.68
CA THR A 287 9.93 -6.74 23.80
C THR A 287 10.11 -8.02 22.99
N SER A 288 11.29 -8.23 22.42
CA SER A 288 11.63 -9.45 21.68
C SER A 288 11.58 -10.70 22.57
N LEU A 289 12.13 -10.63 23.79
CA LEU A 289 12.16 -11.76 24.72
C LEU A 289 10.77 -12.16 25.21
N ILE A 290 9.89 -11.20 25.49
CA ILE A 290 8.52 -11.49 25.94
C ILE A 290 7.71 -12.15 24.82
N VAL A 291 7.86 -11.68 23.58
CA VAL A 291 7.25 -12.31 22.41
C VAL A 291 7.79 -13.73 22.22
N GLN A 292 9.11 -13.95 22.34
CA GLN A 292 9.70 -15.28 22.27
C GLN A 292 9.22 -16.20 23.40
N ALA A 293 9.09 -15.69 24.62
CA ALA A 293 8.58 -16.45 25.75
C ALA A 293 7.14 -16.95 25.48
N ALA A 294 6.27 -16.06 25.00
CA ALA A 294 4.91 -16.42 24.60
C ALA A 294 4.86 -17.40 23.41
N GLN A 295 5.80 -17.30 22.47
CA GLN A 295 5.96 -18.28 21.38
C GLN A 295 6.35 -19.67 21.90
N ASN A 296 7.16 -19.73 22.95
CA ASN A 296 7.60 -20.96 23.62
C ASN A 296 6.65 -21.42 24.74
N ASP A 297 5.41 -20.92 24.75
CA ASP A 297 4.37 -21.32 25.70
C ASP A 297 4.68 -21.02 27.18
N LEU A 298 5.53 -20.00 27.42
CA LEU A 298 5.86 -19.55 28.78
C LEU A 298 4.83 -18.52 29.24
N CYS A 299 3.96 -18.92 30.19
CA CYS A 299 2.93 -18.05 30.75
C CYS A 299 2.78 -18.23 32.27
N LEU A 300 2.47 -17.14 32.98
CA LEU A 300 2.33 -17.15 34.45
C LEU A 300 1.20 -18.07 34.90
N LYS A 301 0.08 -18.11 34.17
CA LYS A 301 -1.05 -19.01 34.46
C LYS A 301 -0.60 -20.47 34.43
N LEU A 302 0.19 -20.87 33.43
CA LEU A 302 0.73 -22.23 33.33
C LEU A 302 1.71 -22.53 34.46
N ALA A 303 2.60 -21.58 34.78
CA ALA A 303 3.53 -21.73 35.89
C ALA A 303 2.81 -21.86 37.25
N VAL A 304 1.74 -21.09 37.47
CA VAL A 304 0.92 -21.16 38.68
C VAL A 304 0.10 -22.46 38.74
N ILE A 305 -0.45 -22.91 37.61
CA ILE A 305 -1.12 -24.23 37.52
C ILE A 305 -0.13 -25.35 37.85
N ASP A 306 1.08 -25.30 37.30
CA ASP A 306 2.10 -26.32 37.54
C ASP A 306 2.59 -26.31 39.00
N ALA A 307 2.83 -25.12 39.55
CA ALA A 307 3.10 -24.93 40.98
C ALA A 307 1.96 -25.44 41.87
N ALA A 308 0.70 -25.21 41.49
CA ALA A 308 -0.46 -25.69 42.23
C ALA A 308 -0.60 -27.22 42.18
N LYS A 309 -0.34 -27.84 41.02
CA LYS A 309 -0.32 -29.30 40.85
C LYS A 309 0.78 -29.95 41.69
N THR A 310 1.95 -29.33 41.74
CA THR A 310 3.10 -29.84 42.51
C THR A 310 2.97 -29.57 44.02
N SER A 311 2.26 -28.53 44.43
CA SER A 311 2.16 -28.11 45.85
C SER A 311 0.93 -28.63 46.60
N PHE A 312 0.10 -29.51 46.01
CA PHE A 312 -1.06 -30.17 46.66
C PHE A 312 -1.95 -29.20 47.48
N VAL A 313 -2.54 -28.19 46.82
CA VAL A 313 -3.62 -27.37 47.41
C VAL A 313 -4.96 -27.83 46.82
N PRO A 314 -5.72 -28.72 47.49
CA PRO A 314 -6.99 -29.22 46.97
C PRO A 314 -8.01 -28.07 46.88
N GLY A 315 -8.54 -27.82 45.67
CA GLY A 315 -9.55 -26.79 45.40
C GLY A 315 -9.06 -25.59 44.57
N PHE A 316 -7.77 -25.28 44.58
CA PHE A 316 -7.21 -24.16 43.80
C PHE A 316 -7.17 -24.45 42.29
N LEU A 317 -6.94 -25.70 41.91
CA LEU A 317 -6.96 -26.15 40.50
C LEU A 317 -8.33 -25.98 39.82
N ALA A 318 -9.43 -26.14 40.56
CA ALA A 318 -10.77 -25.99 40.02
C ALA A 318 -11.11 -24.52 39.70
N LEU A 319 -10.54 -23.56 40.43
CA LEU A 319 -10.73 -22.13 40.18
C LEU A 319 -9.92 -21.62 38.97
N LEU A 320 -8.77 -22.24 38.67
CA LEU A 320 -7.90 -21.83 37.56
C LEU A 320 -8.33 -22.34 36.18
N GLN A 321 -9.25 -23.32 36.13
CA GLN A 321 -9.73 -23.94 34.88
C GLN A 321 -11.00 -23.29 34.31
N ILE A 322 -11.60 -22.33 35.01
CA ILE A 322 -12.90 -21.72 34.65
C ILE A 322 -12.73 -20.36 33.93
N GLY A 323 -11.52 -19.80 33.85
CA GLY A 323 -11.21 -18.52 33.19
C GLY A 323 -10.51 -18.67 31.85
#